data_AF-A0A925HSI7-F1
#
_entry.id   AF-A0A925HSI7-F1
#
_cell.length_a   1.000
_cell.length_b   1.000
_cell.length_c   1.000
_cell.angle_alpha   90.00
_cell.angle_beta   90.00
_cell.angle_gamma   90.00
#
_symmetry.space_group_name_H-M   'P 1'
#
loop_
_entity.id
_entity.type
_entity.pdbx_description
1 polymer ?
#
loop_
_entity_poly.entity_id
_entity_poly.type
_entity_poly.pdbx_seq_one_letter_code
_entity_poly.pdbx_strand_id
1 'polypeptide(L)'
;MGDEKPRKSTRGFASMDPNRQKEIASKGGRAAHAKGTAHEWSRDEARNAGKKGGEIVSRDRAHMASIGREGGGARSRNRRGGTDETRR
;
A
#
# COMPACT_ATOMS: atom_id res chain seq x y z
N MET A 1 -41.10 35.82 -10.85
CA MET A 1 -40.80 34.41 -10.56
C MET A 1 -39.30 34.28 -10.41
N GLY A 2 -38.79 33.85 -9.25
CA GLY A 2 -37.35 33.70 -9.01
C GLY A 2 -36.91 32.30 -9.37
N ASP A 3 -36.01 32.17 -10.33
CA ASP A 3 -35.37 30.92 -10.74
C ASP A 3 -34.46 30.38 -9.63
N GLU A 4 -34.96 29.44 -8.84
CA GLU A 4 -34.16 28.69 -7.86
C GLU A 4 -33.33 27.62 -8.59
N LYS A 5 -32.01 27.85 -8.72
CA LYS A 5 -31.11 26.82 -9.27
C LYS A 5 -31.10 25.60 -8.34
N PRO A 6 -31.33 24.37 -8.85
CA PRO A 6 -31.35 23.17 -8.02
C PRO A 6 -29.99 22.97 -7.37
N ARG A 7 -29.97 22.93 -6.04
CA ARG A 7 -28.76 22.67 -5.26
C ARG A 7 -28.21 21.29 -5.65
N LYS A 8 -26.98 21.25 -6.18
CA LYS A 8 -26.27 20.00 -6.50
C LYS A 8 -26.30 19.11 -5.25
N SER A 9 -27.04 18.01 -5.30
CA SER A 9 -27.06 17.05 -4.20
C SER A 9 -25.65 16.47 -4.02
N THR A 10 -25.10 16.54 -2.81
CA THR A 10 -23.86 15.89 -2.38
C THR A 10 -24.03 14.36 -2.29
N ARG A 11 -24.44 13.75 -3.40
CA ARG A 11 -24.62 12.30 -3.53
C ARG A 11 -23.47 11.74 -4.37
N GLY A 12 -22.99 10.58 -3.98
CA GLY A 12 -21.99 9.83 -4.73
C GLY A 12 -20.78 9.47 -3.90
N PHE A 13 -19.98 8.56 -4.44
CA PHE A 13 -18.83 7.96 -3.75
C PHE A 13 -17.75 8.99 -3.37
N ALA A 14 -17.62 10.06 -4.15
CA ALA A 14 -16.67 11.14 -3.90
C ALA A 14 -17.16 12.19 -2.89
N SER A 15 -18.47 12.25 -2.61
CA SER A 15 -19.06 13.17 -1.61
C SER A 15 -19.27 12.52 -0.25
N MET A 16 -18.88 11.25 -0.10
CA MET A 16 -19.00 10.47 1.14
C MET A 16 -17.83 10.77 2.09
N ASP A 17 -18.00 10.45 3.38
CA ASP A 17 -16.91 10.49 4.36
C ASP A 17 -15.68 9.66 3.88
N PRO A 18 -14.45 10.20 3.98
CA PRO A 18 -13.25 9.52 3.50
C PRO A 18 -12.98 8.15 4.15
N ASN A 19 -13.31 7.98 5.44
CA ASN A 19 -13.11 6.69 6.11
C ASN A 19 -14.09 5.66 5.55
N ARG A 20 -15.35 6.08 5.35
CA ARG A 20 -16.36 5.22 4.75
C ARG A 20 -16.03 4.87 3.30
N GLN A 21 -15.53 5.82 2.53
CA GLN A 21 -15.08 5.62 1.16
C GLN A 21 -13.95 4.56 1.10
N LYS A 22 -12.95 4.70 1.97
CA LYS A 22 -11.83 3.75 2.09
C LYS A 22 -12.30 2.36 2.49
N GLU A 23 -13.24 2.27 3.41
CA GLU A 23 -13.83 0.99 3.83
C GLU A 23 -14.54 0.29 2.68
N ILE A 24 -15.35 1.01 1.90
CA ILE A 24 -16.07 0.45 0.76
C ILE A 24 -15.08 0.06 -0.35
N ALA A 25 -14.07 0.89 -0.64
CA ALA A 25 -13.03 0.56 -1.61
C ALA A 25 -12.26 -0.72 -1.21
N SER A 26 -11.90 -0.83 0.07
CA SER A 26 -11.24 -2.02 0.63
C SER A 26 -12.11 -3.27 0.53
N LYS A 27 -13.40 -3.15 0.80
CA LYS A 27 -14.37 -4.26 0.66
C LYS A 27 -14.54 -4.67 -0.81
N GLY A 28 -14.63 -3.71 -1.72
CA GLY A 28 -14.73 -3.95 -3.16
C GLY A 28 -13.52 -4.70 -3.72
N GLY A 29 -12.30 -4.27 -3.36
CA GLY A 29 -11.06 -4.95 -3.77
C GLY A 29 -10.99 -6.40 -3.26
N ARG A 30 -11.29 -6.62 -1.98
CA ARG A 30 -11.33 -7.98 -1.41
C ARG A 30 -12.39 -8.87 -2.07
N ALA A 31 -13.56 -8.32 -2.36
CA ALA A 31 -14.63 -9.05 -3.04
C ALA A 31 -14.25 -9.41 -4.48
N ALA A 32 -13.55 -8.52 -5.21
CA ALA A 32 -13.12 -8.78 -6.57
C ALA A 32 -12.09 -9.93 -6.65
N HIS A 33 -11.14 -9.97 -5.70
CA HIS A 33 -10.21 -11.09 -5.55
C HIS A 33 -10.93 -12.38 -5.13
N ALA A 34 -11.80 -12.32 -4.13
CA ALA A 34 -12.55 -13.50 -3.68
C ALA A 34 -13.45 -14.09 -4.77
N LYS A 35 -13.97 -13.26 -5.68
CA LYS A 35 -14.80 -13.68 -6.82
C LYS A 35 -14.00 -14.10 -8.06
N GLY A 36 -12.66 -14.01 -8.04
CA GLY A 36 -11.81 -14.33 -9.19
C GLY A 36 -11.95 -13.36 -10.38
N THR A 37 -12.61 -12.21 -10.17
CA THR A 37 -12.75 -11.16 -11.20
C THR A 37 -11.55 -10.21 -11.23
N ALA A 38 -10.75 -10.20 -10.18
CA ALA A 38 -9.53 -9.42 -10.12
C ALA A 38 -8.39 -10.14 -10.85
N HIS A 39 -7.41 -9.36 -11.32
CA HIS A 39 -6.17 -9.89 -11.87
C HIS A 39 -5.38 -10.63 -10.79
N GLU A 40 -5.17 -11.92 -11.01
CA GLU A 40 -4.34 -12.79 -10.19
C GLU A 40 -2.91 -12.71 -10.74
N TRP A 41 -2.00 -12.18 -9.92
CA TRP A 41 -0.60 -12.10 -10.31
C TRP A 41 0.02 -13.49 -10.23
N SER A 42 0.48 -14.01 -11.36
CA SER A 42 1.35 -15.18 -11.34
C SER A 42 2.67 -14.85 -10.63
N ARG A 43 3.34 -15.84 -10.06
CA ARG A 43 4.62 -15.65 -9.36
C ARG A 43 5.68 -14.99 -10.24
N ASP A 44 5.70 -15.35 -11.52
CA ASP A 44 6.65 -14.79 -12.48
C ASP A 44 6.30 -13.37 -12.89
N GLU A 45 5.01 -13.05 -13.03
CA GLU A 45 4.55 -11.70 -13.30
C GLU A 45 4.83 -10.75 -12.13
N ALA A 46 4.56 -11.21 -10.89
CA ALA A 46 4.88 -10.44 -9.68
C ALA A 46 6.39 -10.16 -9.59
N ARG A 47 7.22 -11.15 -9.92
CA ARG A 47 8.68 -11.00 -9.99
C ARG A 47 9.08 -10.00 -11.06
N ASN A 48 8.49 -10.07 -12.25
CA ASN A 48 8.82 -9.17 -13.36
C ASN A 48 8.43 -7.72 -13.06
N ALA A 49 7.24 -7.48 -12.49
CA ALA A 49 6.86 -6.13 -12.06
C ALA A 49 7.72 -5.62 -10.90
N GLY A 50 8.05 -6.48 -9.93
CA GLY A 50 8.98 -6.15 -8.85
C GLY A 50 10.36 -5.77 -9.37
N LYS A 51 10.88 -6.53 -10.34
CA LYS A 51 12.15 -6.23 -11.02
C LYS A 51 12.08 -4.88 -11.74
N LYS A 52 11.04 -4.64 -12.53
CA LYS A 52 10.84 -3.38 -13.26
C LYS A 52 10.73 -2.17 -12.32
N GLY A 53 9.97 -2.30 -11.24
CA GLY A 53 9.87 -1.26 -10.22
C GLY A 53 11.21 -1.01 -9.52
N GLY A 54 11.91 -2.09 -9.18
CA GLY A 54 13.26 -2.04 -8.61
C GLY A 54 14.25 -1.32 -9.52
N GLU A 55 14.25 -1.61 -10.83
CA GLU A 55 15.12 -0.96 -11.83
C GLU A 55 14.92 0.55 -11.95
N ILE A 56 13.67 1.03 -11.77
CA ILE A 56 13.37 2.47 -11.76
C ILE A 56 13.90 3.11 -10.48
N VAL A 57 13.58 2.49 -9.33
CA VAL A 57 13.87 3.03 -8.01
C VAL A 57 15.38 2.96 -7.70
N SER A 58 16.09 1.94 -8.20
CA SER A 58 17.52 1.74 -7.98
C SER A 58 18.42 2.75 -8.67
N ARG A 59 17.87 3.61 -9.55
CA ARG A 59 18.63 4.67 -10.22
C ARG A 59 19.13 5.73 -9.23
N ASP A 60 18.38 5.95 -8.13
CA ASP A 60 18.81 6.86 -7.07
C ASP A 60 19.59 6.09 -5.98
N ARG A 61 20.91 6.09 -6.14
CA ARG A 61 21.83 5.44 -5.20
C ARG A 61 21.78 6.04 -3.79
N ALA A 62 21.56 7.36 -3.67
CA ALA A 62 21.54 8.02 -2.37
C ALA A 62 20.30 7.62 -1.58
N HIS A 63 19.14 7.60 -2.26
CA HIS A 63 17.88 7.10 -1.70
C HIS A 63 17.95 5.60 -1.34
N MET A 64 18.57 4.77 -2.19
CA MET A 64 18.74 3.34 -1.87
C MET A 64 19.64 3.13 -0.66
N ALA A 65 20.69 3.93 -0.51
CA ALA A 65 21.57 3.87 0.66
C ALA A 65 20.84 4.29 1.95
N SER A 66 19.94 5.28 1.91
CA SER A 66 19.16 5.66 3.09
C SER A 66 18.19 4.57 3.52
N ILE A 67 17.44 3.99 2.56
CA ILE A 67 16.54 2.85 2.83
C ILE A 67 17.32 1.65 3.36
N GLY A 68 18.47 1.33 2.76
CA GLY A 68 19.32 0.23 3.18
C GLY A 68 19.86 0.39 4.60
N ARG A 69 20.28 1.60 4.97
CA ARG A 69 20.72 1.91 6.35
C ARG A 69 19.59 1.79 7.36
N GLU A 70 18.42 2.34 7.05
CA GLU A 70 17.25 2.27 7.92
C GLU A 70 16.80 0.81 8.11
N GLY A 71 16.66 0.08 7.01
CA GLY A 71 16.31 -1.33 7.00
C GLY A 71 17.35 -2.20 7.70
N GLY A 72 18.64 -1.91 7.57
CA GLY A 72 19.73 -2.62 8.25
C GLY A 72 19.78 -2.35 9.75
N GLY A 73 19.54 -1.10 10.15
CA GLY A 73 19.47 -0.68 11.55
C GLY A 73 18.31 -1.32 12.32
N ALA A 74 17.17 -1.56 11.67
CA ALA A 74 16.05 -2.28 12.29
C ALA A 74 16.39 -3.75 12.63
N ARG A 75 17.12 -4.45 11.74
CA ARG A 75 17.51 -5.87 11.94
C ARG A 75 18.62 -6.02 12.99
N SER A 76 19.52 -5.04 13.06
CA SER A 76 20.58 -5.02 14.08
C SER A 76 20.01 -4.81 15.48
N ARG A 77 19.01 -3.91 15.64
CA ARG A 77 18.30 -3.71 16.91
C ARG A 77 17.61 -4.99 17.40
N ASN A 78 16.98 -5.75 16.50
CA ASN A 78 16.32 -7.00 16.85
C ASN A 78 17.30 -8.12 17.27
N ARG A 79 18.51 -8.17 16.69
CA ARG A 79 19.54 -9.15 17.09
C ARG A 79 20.23 -8.82 18.41
N ARG A 80 20.35 -7.54 18.78
CA ARG A 80 20.97 -7.12 20.05
C ARG A 80 20.04 -7.29 21.26
N GLY A 81 18.74 -7.45 21.05
CA GLY A 81 17.76 -7.73 22.12
C GLY A 81 17.53 -9.23 22.39
N GLY A 82 18.06 -10.14 21.55
CA GLY A 82 17.83 -11.58 21.65
C GLY A 82 18.99 -12.39 22.24
N THR A 83 20.06 -11.75 22.71
CA THR A 83 21.28 -12.44 23.18
C THR A 83 21.52 -12.33 24.69
N ASP A 84 20.50 -11.99 25.49
CA ASP A 84 20.64 -11.80 26.95
C ASP A 84 19.70 -12.68 27.80
N GLU A 85 19.13 -13.76 27.24
CA GLU A 85 18.22 -14.66 27.99
C GLU A 85 18.52 -16.16 27.81
N THR A 86 19.76 -16.55 27.46
CA THR A 86 20.14 -17.98 27.36
C THR A 86 21.49 -18.29 27.99
N ARG A 87 21.86 -17.54 29.03
CA ARG A 87 23.05 -17.84 29.85
C ARG A 87 22.75 -17.72 31.34
N ARG A 88 21.91 -18.62 31.83
CA ARG A 88 21.94 -19.14 33.21
C ARG A 88 21.60 -20.62 33.18
#